data_AF-A0A528BPB3-F1
#
_entry.id   AF-A0A528BPB3-F1
#
_cell.length_a   1.000
_cell.length_b   1.000
_cell.length_c   1.000
_cell.angle_alpha   90.00
_cell.angle_beta   90.00
_cell.angle_gamma   90.00
#
_symmetry.space_group_name_H-M   'P 1'
#
loop_
_entity.id
_entity.type
_entity.pdbx_description
1 polymer ?
#
loop_
_entity_poly.entity_id
_entity_poly.type
_entity_poly.pdbx_seq_one_letter_code
_entity_poly.pdbx_strand_id
1 'polypeptide(L)'
;SGPYKIGRVAAGQTVEYERVADYWGRDLAVNRGLYNFDRIRIDFYINRQAAFEALKKGDTHFREEFTSRVWATGYDFPALKDGRVVKREFPGEKTPSMQAVALNQRRPQFRDVRVRRAIANCFDFEWTKRVLFYGAYERSQSNFERSDYKAEGLPSAEELALLEPFRAELPPETFGEAVMQPVSDGSGHDRKLLRAASKLLAEAGWKRAGNFVVNEKGERLRVEMLAEDDG
;
A
#
# COMPACT_ATOMS: atom_id res chain seq x y z
N SER A 1 1.50 -10.53 32.67
CA SER A 1 1.96 -11.90 33.00
C SER A 1 2.12 -12.73 31.72
N GLY A 2 2.83 -12.20 30.72
CA GLY A 2 3.01 -12.88 29.43
C GLY A 2 4.06 -13.99 29.47
N PRO A 3 4.27 -14.70 28.35
CA PRO A 3 5.19 -15.83 28.24
C PRO A 3 6.67 -15.44 28.21
N TYR A 4 6.99 -14.16 28.07
CA TYR A 4 8.35 -13.64 28.08
C TYR A 4 8.51 -12.53 29.11
N LYS A 5 9.68 -12.46 29.75
CA LYS A 5 10.15 -11.35 30.59
C LYS A 5 11.29 -10.62 29.89
N ILE A 6 11.47 -9.34 30.21
CA ILE A 6 12.61 -8.57 29.73
C ILE A 6 13.89 -9.14 30.34
N GLY A 7 14.84 -9.49 29.49
CA GLY A 7 16.19 -9.92 29.85
C GLY A 7 17.17 -8.75 29.77
N ARG A 8 18.24 -8.92 29.00
CA ARG A 8 19.26 -7.88 28.80
C ARG A 8 18.74 -6.77 27.90
N VAL A 9 19.08 -5.53 28.23
CA VAL A 9 18.73 -4.34 27.46
C VAL A 9 19.99 -3.50 27.25
N ALA A 10 20.23 -3.11 26.01
CA ALA A 10 21.16 -2.06 25.63
C ALA A 10 20.37 -1.00 24.88
N ALA A 11 20.17 0.16 25.51
CA ALA A 11 19.29 1.19 24.99
C ALA A 11 19.69 1.62 23.57
N GLY A 12 18.72 1.64 22.65
CA GLY A 12 18.93 1.98 21.24
C GLY A 12 19.68 0.92 20.41
N GLN A 13 20.04 -0.21 21.00
CA GLN A 13 20.79 -1.27 20.32
C GLN A 13 20.08 -2.61 20.36
N THR A 14 19.70 -3.10 21.54
CA THR A 14 19.15 -4.46 21.70
C THR A 14 18.15 -4.55 22.84
N VAL A 15 17.11 -5.35 22.65
CA VAL A 15 16.29 -5.89 23.75
C VAL A 15 16.22 -7.42 23.63
N GLU A 16 16.53 -8.10 24.72
CA GLU A 16 16.33 -9.55 24.83
C GLU A 16 15.08 -9.84 25.67
N TYR A 17 14.32 -10.83 25.22
CA TYR A 17 13.18 -11.41 25.91
C TYR A 17 13.50 -12.86 26.24
N GLU A 18 13.32 -13.24 27.50
CA GLU A 18 13.54 -14.60 27.99
C GLU A 18 12.21 -15.25 28.33
N ARG A 19 12.01 -16.49 27.90
CA ARG A 19 10.78 -17.24 28.16
C ARG A 19 10.63 -17.50 29.66
N VAL A 20 9.44 -17.24 30.19
CA VAL A 20 9.10 -17.51 31.59
C VAL A 20 8.88 -19.02 31.75
N ALA A 21 9.74 -19.66 32.55
CA ALA A 21 9.74 -21.12 32.71
C ALA A 21 8.39 -21.64 33.24
N ASP A 22 7.79 -20.92 34.19
CA ASP A 22 6.54 -21.23 34.85
C ASP A 22 5.35 -20.40 34.31
N TYR A 23 5.38 -20.04 33.02
CA TYR A 23 4.27 -19.31 32.39
C TYR A 23 2.94 -20.06 32.56
N TRP A 24 2.03 -19.48 33.34
CA TRP A 24 0.73 -20.06 33.70
C TRP A 24 -0.12 -20.49 32.49
N GLY A 25 0.03 -19.83 31.35
CA GLY A 25 -0.75 -20.10 30.15
C GLY A 25 -0.15 -21.16 29.22
N ARG A 26 1.00 -21.77 29.55
CA ARG A 26 1.77 -22.64 28.66
C ARG A 26 0.94 -23.76 28.03
N ASP A 27 0.10 -24.42 28.83
CA ASP A 27 -0.65 -25.61 28.40
C ASP A 27 -2.08 -25.30 27.91
N LEU A 28 -2.49 -24.03 27.94
CA LEU A 28 -3.78 -23.60 27.39
C LEU A 28 -3.84 -23.91 25.90
N ALA A 29 -4.98 -24.40 25.43
CA ALA A 29 -5.16 -24.78 24.03
C ALA A 29 -4.79 -23.65 23.05
N VAL A 30 -5.12 -22.39 23.41
CA VAL A 30 -4.81 -21.19 22.61
C VAL A 30 -3.31 -20.89 22.47
N ASN A 31 -2.47 -21.44 23.34
CA ASN A 31 -1.02 -21.20 23.36
C ASN A 31 -0.20 -22.40 22.84
N ARG A 32 -0.83 -23.54 22.54
CA ARG A 32 -0.13 -24.72 22.02
C ARG A 32 0.49 -24.39 20.66
N GLY A 33 1.80 -24.62 20.52
CA GLY A 33 2.57 -24.32 19.30
C GLY A 33 3.09 -22.87 19.21
N LEU A 34 2.80 -22.03 20.22
CA LEU A 34 3.33 -20.67 20.32
C LEU A 34 4.49 -20.59 21.32
N TYR A 35 5.22 -19.48 21.29
CA TYR A 35 6.30 -19.15 22.24
C TYR A 35 7.43 -20.20 22.29
N ASN A 36 7.81 -20.71 21.12
CA ASN A 36 8.72 -21.84 20.96
C ASN A 36 10.18 -21.53 21.34
N PHE A 37 10.62 -20.27 21.19
CA PHE A 37 11.99 -19.86 21.47
C PHE A 37 12.19 -19.57 22.96
N ASP A 38 13.32 -20.01 23.52
CA ASP A 38 13.74 -19.66 24.89
C ASP A 38 14.16 -18.21 25.02
N ARG A 39 14.74 -17.66 23.95
CA ARG A 39 15.18 -16.27 23.88
C ARG A 39 14.80 -15.67 22.54
N ILE A 40 14.26 -14.46 22.58
CA ILE A 40 14.03 -13.60 21.42
C ILE A 40 14.90 -12.38 21.61
N ARG A 41 15.76 -12.08 20.64
CA ARG A 41 16.57 -10.86 20.63
C ARG A 41 16.11 -9.98 19.49
N ILE A 42 15.87 -8.71 19.80
CA ILE A 42 15.52 -7.68 18.83
C ILE A 42 16.68 -6.70 18.77
N ASP A 43 17.36 -6.66 17.62
CA ASP A 43 18.44 -5.73 17.33
C ASP A 43 17.86 -4.51 16.59
N PHE A 44 18.21 -3.31 17.06
CA PHE A 44 17.81 -2.04 16.47
C PHE A 44 18.92 -1.54 15.54
N TYR A 45 18.56 -1.23 14.29
CA TYR A 45 19.47 -0.71 13.29
C TYR A 45 19.04 0.68 12.84
N ILE A 46 20.01 1.56 12.60
CA ILE A 46 19.77 2.95 12.15
C ILE A 46 19.05 2.98 10.80
N ASN A 47 19.35 2.02 9.91
CA ASN A 47 18.71 1.92 8.61
C ASN A 47 18.52 0.47 8.17
N ARG A 48 17.67 0.29 7.15
CA ARG A 48 17.32 -1.03 6.61
C ARG A 48 18.49 -1.77 5.98
N GLN A 49 19.47 -1.05 5.43
CA GLN A 49 20.65 -1.65 4.79
C GLN A 49 21.57 -2.31 5.82
N ALA A 50 21.82 -1.66 6.95
CA ALA A 50 22.60 -2.23 8.04
C ALA A 50 21.96 -3.53 8.57
N ALA A 51 20.63 -3.53 8.76
CA ALA A 51 19.88 -4.73 9.12
C ALA A 51 19.96 -5.84 8.04
N PHE A 52 20.03 -5.48 6.76
CA PHE A 52 20.18 -6.45 5.67
C PHE A 52 21.58 -7.08 5.64
N GLU A 53 22.63 -6.30 5.89
CA GLU A 53 24.00 -6.84 6.02
C GLU A 53 24.14 -7.75 7.25
N ALA A 54 23.45 -7.46 8.35
CA ALA A 54 23.41 -8.34 9.53
C ALA A 54 22.77 -9.70 9.21
N LEU A 55 21.66 -9.73 8.44
CA LEU A 55 21.06 -10.96 7.95
C LEU A 55 22.06 -11.77 7.11
N LYS A 56 22.77 -11.13 6.18
CA LYS A 56 23.76 -11.79 5.31
C LYS A 56 24.91 -12.42 6.10
N LYS A 57 25.29 -11.82 7.23
CA LYS A 57 26.33 -12.33 8.14
C LYS A 57 25.83 -13.44 9.08
N GLY A 58 24.51 -13.57 9.23
CA GLY A 58 23.90 -14.51 10.19
C GLY A 58 23.75 -13.95 11.60
N ASP A 59 23.95 -12.64 11.80
CA ASP A 59 23.70 -11.99 13.09
C ASP A 59 22.19 -11.84 13.35
N THR A 60 21.40 -11.74 12.28
CA THR A 60 19.94 -11.70 12.30
C THR A 60 19.37 -12.93 11.60
N HIS A 61 18.42 -13.62 12.24
CA HIS A 61 17.85 -14.87 11.73
C HIS A 61 16.49 -14.71 11.05
N PHE A 62 15.85 -13.55 11.19
CA PHE A 62 14.56 -13.25 10.59
C PHE A 62 14.49 -11.78 10.18
N ARG A 63 13.94 -11.53 8.99
CA ARG A 63 13.72 -10.19 8.45
C ARG A 63 12.48 -10.21 7.57
N GLU A 64 11.66 -9.19 7.71
CA GLU A 64 10.64 -8.84 6.73
C GLU A 64 11.18 -7.80 5.75
N GLU A 65 10.92 -7.98 4.46
CA GLU A 65 11.38 -7.06 3.42
C GLU A 65 10.24 -6.18 2.93
N PHE A 66 10.47 -4.87 2.98
CA PHE A 66 9.46 -3.86 2.61
C PHE A 66 9.85 -3.06 1.36
N THR A 67 11.04 -3.29 0.81
CA THR A 67 11.53 -2.56 -0.37
C THR A 67 11.59 -3.48 -1.58
N SER A 68 10.68 -3.28 -2.53
CA SER A 68 10.55 -4.10 -3.76
C SER A 68 11.86 -4.24 -4.55
N ARG A 69 12.63 -3.16 -4.69
CA ARG A 69 13.96 -3.17 -5.31
C ARG A 69 14.90 -4.15 -4.60
N VAL A 70 14.99 -4.08 -3.28
CA VAL A 70 15.87 -4.96 -2.49
C VAL A 70 15.40 -6.39 -2.58
N TRP A 71 14.08 -6.64 -2.50
CA TRP A 71 13.52 -7.97 -2.71
C TRP A 71 13.92 -8.56 -4.07
N ALA A 72 13.82 -7.77 -5.14
CA ALA A 72 14.08 -8.21 -6.49
C ALA A 72 15.58 -8.41 -6.79
N THR A 73 16.46 -7.54 -6.30
CA THR A 73 17.87 -7.51 -6.73
C THR A 73 18.89 -7.74 -5.62
N GLY A 74 18.52 -7.57 -4.35
CA GLY A 74 19.44 -7.62 -3.21
C GLY A 74 19.70 -9.02 -2.65
N TYR A 75 18.76 -9.95 -2.82
CA TYR A 75 18.85 -11.32 -2.32
C TYR A 75 19.67 -12.21 -3.27
N ASP A 76 20.95 -11.86 -3.43
CA ASP A 76 21.94 -12.63 -4.21
C ASP A 76 23.26 -12.74 -3.42
N PHE A 77 23.32 -13.66 -2.45
CA PHE A 77 24.49 -13.84 -1.58
C PHE A 77 24.68 -15.31 -1.19
N PRO A 78 25.88 -15.74 -0.74
CA PRO A 78 26.22 -17.15 -0.56
C PRO A 78 25.25 -17.93 0.33
N ALA A 79 24.85 -17.36 1.48
CA ALA A 79 23.96 -18.01 2.43
C ALA A 79 22.55 -18.29 1.88
N LEU A 80 22.09 -17.52 0.87
CA LEU A 80 20.86 -17.83 0.16
C LEU A 80 21.07 -18.96 -0.86
N LYS A 81 22.19 -18.90 -1.61
CA LYS A 81 22.53 -19.89 -2.66
C LYS A 81 22.74 -21.29 -2.09
N ASP A 82 23.31 -21.40 -0.90
CA ASP A 82 23.56 -22.67 -0.22
C ASP A 82 22.41 -23.12 0.70
N GLY A 83 21.31 -22.37 0.75
CA GLY A 83 20.07 -22.74 1.44
C GLY A 83 20.04 -22.45 2.95
N ARG A 84 21.06 -21.81 3.52
CA ARG A 84 21.04 -21.38 4.94
C ARG A 84 20.05 -20.26 5.21
N VAL A 85 19.80 -19.40 4.23
CA VAL A 85 18.72 -18.40 4.22
C VAL A 85 17.67 -18.86 3.23
N VAL A 86 16.40 -18.75 3.63
CA VAL A 86 15.27 -19.07 2.76
C VAL A 86 14.46 -17.81 2.55
N LYS A 87 14.24 -17.46 1.29
CA LYS A 87 13.38 -16.36 0.85
C LYS A 87 11.97 -16.92 0.59
N ARG A 88 10.95 -16.41 1.29
CA ARG A 88 9.55 -16.86 1.15
C ARG A 88 8.59 -15.69 1.06
N GLU A 89 7.55 -15.86 0.26
CA GLU A 89 6.37 -14.98 0.22
C GLU A 89 5.22 -15.68 0.92
N PHE A 90 4.42 -14.90 1.64
CA PHE A 90 3.22 -15.36 2.30
C PHE A 90 2.03 -14.59 1.74
N PRO A 91 0.86 -15.24 1.58
CA PRO A 91 -0.37 -14.51 1.29
C PRO A 91 -0.61 -13.42 2.31
N GLY A 92 -1.10 -12.28 1.84
CA GLY A 92 -1.47 -11.18 2.72
C GLY A 92 -2.58 -11.57 3.69
N GLU A 93 -2.53 -10.99 4.89
CA GLU A 93 -3.68 -11.01 5.79
C GLU A 93 -4.87 -10.27 5.18
N LYS A 94 -6.09 -10.69 5.57
CA LYS A 94 -7.34 -10.05 5.17
C LYS A 94 -7.61 -8.76 5.95
N THR A 95 -6.64 -7.85 5.96
CA THR A 95 -6.74 -6.58 6.68
C THR A 95 -6.92 -5.45 5.67
N PRO A 96 -8.00 -4.64 5.77
CA PRO A 96 -8.20 -3.48 4.91
C PRO A 96 -6.96 -2.59 4.88
N SER A 97 -6.48 -2.28 3.69
CA SER A 97 -5.33 -1.39 3.51
C SER A 97 -5.53 -0.50 2.29
N MET A 98 -5.18 0.78 2.42
CA MET A 98 -5.25 1.75 1.34
C MET A 98 -4.00 2.63 1.37
N GLN A 99 -3.38 2.78 0.20
CA GLN A 99 -2.35 3.78 -0.06
C GLN A 99 -2.74 4.55 -1.32
N ALA A 100 -2.88 5.87 -1.21
CA ALA A 100 -3.29 6.73 -2.31
C ALA A 100 -2.80 8.16 -2.12
N VAL A 101 -2.77 8.92 -3.22
CA VAL A 101 -2.60 10.38 -3.16
C VAL A 101 -3.97 11.01 -2.89
N ALA A 102 -4.16 11.58 -1.71
CA ALA A 102 -5.39 12.26 -1.35
C ALA A 102 -5.38 13.72 -1.84
N LEU A 103 -6.29 14.06 -2.75
CA LEU A 103 -6.46 15.45 -3.21
C LEU A 103 -7.23 16.27 -2.17
N ASN A 104 -6.67 17.41 -1.77
CA ASN A 104 -7.29 18.30 -0.77
C ASN A 104 -8.50 19.06 -1.35
N GLN A 105 -9.70 18.51 -1.18
CA GLN A 105 -10.95 19.08 -1.69
C GLN A 105 -11.34 20.43 -1.06
N ARG A 106 -10.64 20.88 0.00
CA ARG A 106 -10.83 22.25 0.53
C ARG A 106 -10.35 23.31 -0.47
N ARG A 107 -9.37 22.96 -1.32
CA ARG A 107 -8.86 23.80 -2.41
C ARG A 107 -9.87 23.85 -3.56
N PRO A 108 -10.28 25.04 -4.03
CA PRO A 108 -11.36 25.18 -5.03
C PRO A 108 -11.15 24.35 -6.30
N GLN A 109 -9.90 24.27 -6.81
CA GLN A 109 -9.58 23.55 -8.04
C GLN A 109 -9.76 22.03 -7.94
N PHE A 110 -9.89 21.44 -6.74
CA PHE A 110 -10.08 19.99 -6.55
C PHE A 110 -11.49 19.61 -6.08
N ARG A 111 -12.42 20.57 -5.98
CA ARG A 111 -13.81 20.32 -5.54
C ARG A 111 -14.62 19.55 -6.57
N ASP A 112 -14.38 19.78 -7.85
CA ASP A 112 -15.08 19.06 -8.93
C ASP A 112 -14.55 17.63 -9.05
N VAL A 113 -15.46 16.65 -9.02
CA VAL A 113 -15.14 15.22 -9.14
C VAL A 113 -14.49 14.89 -10.49
N ARG A 114 -14.84 15.61 -11.56
CA ARG A 114 -14.27 15.40 -12.90
C ARG A 114 -12.80 15.78 -12.94
N VAL A 115 -12.40 16.84 -12.22
CA VAL A 115 -10.98 17.20 -12.08
C VAL A 115 -10.21 16.11 -11.33
N ARG A 116 -10.78 15.58 -10.23
CA ARG A 116 -10.14 14.50 -9.47
C ARG A 116 -9.99 13.22 -10.30
N ARG A 117 -11.04 12.84 -11.06
CA ARG A 117 -11.01 11.70 -11.99
C ARG A 117 -9.99 11.91 -13.11
N ALA A 118 -9.89 13.13 -13.65
CA ALA A 118 -8.88 13.44 -14.66
C ALA A 118 -7.45 13.29 -14.13
N ILE A 119 -7.17 13.76 -12.91
CA ILE A 119 -5.87 13.58 -12.26
C ILE A 119 -5.57 12.09 -12.05
N ALA A 120 -6.54 11.30 -11.59
CA ALA A 120 -6.38 9.86 -11.42
C ALA A 120 -6.04 9.13 -12.73
N ASN A 121 -6.67 9.53 -13.85
CA ASN A 121 -6.38 8.98 -15.17
C ASN A 121 -4.96 9.30 -15.70
N CYS A 122 -4.24 10.24 -15.08
CA CYS A 122 -2.85 10.52 -15.43
C CYS A 122 -1.85 9.57 -14.75
N PHE A 123 -2.29 8.71 -13.84
CA PHE A 123 -1.42 7.76 -13.14
C PHE A 123 -1.40 6.40 -13.88
N ASP A 124 -0.26 6.10 -14.49
CA ASP A 124 0.04 4.82 -15.14
C ASP A 124 0.63 3.84 -14.10
N PHE A 125 -0.25 3.05 -13.47
CA PHE A 125 0.16 2.07 -12.47
C PHE A 125 0.91 0.91 -13.12
N GLU A 126 0.52 0.47 -14.32
CA GLU A 126 1.09 -0.70 -14.98
C GLU A 126 2.56 -0.47 -15.36
N TRP A 127 2.89 0.74 -15.84
CA TRP A 127 4.26 1.19 -16.04
C TRP A 127 5.01 1.28 -14.71
N THR A 128 4.40 1.88 -13.68
CA THR A 128 5.01 2.03 -12.35
C THR A 128 5.34 0.67 -11.73
N LYS A 129 4.41 -0.28 -11.77
CA LYS A 129 4.57 -1.67 -11.32
C LYS A 129 5.79 -2.31 -11.98
N ARG A 130 5.90 -2.20 -13.31
CA ARG A 130 7.00 -2.80 -14.07
C ARG A 130 8.34 -2.12 -13.80
N VAL A 131 8.38 -0.78 -13.85
CA VAL A 131 9.63 -0.02 -13.91
C VAL A 131 10.17 0.31 -12.53
N LEU A 132 9.32 0.72 -11.60
CA LEU A 132 9.74 1.17 -10.26
C LEU A 132 9.62 0.07 -9.22
N PHE A 133 8.62 -0.80 -9.36
CA PHE A 133 8.30 -1.78 -8.33
C PHE A 133 8.68 -3.22 -8.65
N TYR A 134 9.36 -3.48 -9.76
CA TYR A 134 9.85 -4.82 -10.12
C TYR A 134 8.73 -5.88 -10.17
N GLY A 135 7.51 -5.46 -10.50
CA GLY A 135 6.34 -6.35 -10.57
C GLY A 135 5.70 -6.70 -9.22
N ALA A 136 6.21 -6.18 -8.10
CA ALA A 136 5.88 -6.70 -6.77
C ALA A 136 4.54 -6.24 -6.16
N TYR A 137 3.84 -5.27 -6.76
CA TYR A 137 2.57 -4.75 -6.22
C TYR A 137 1.39 -4.96 -7.16
N GLU A 138 0.20 -5.04 -6.56
CA GLU A 138 -1.08 -4.92 -7.25
C GLU A 138 -1.72 -3.56 -6.99
N ARG A 139 -2.53 -3.11 -7.94
CA ARG A 139 -3.22 -1.81 -7.83
C ARG A 139 -4.31 -1.93 -6.79
N SER A 140 -4.32 -1.02 -5.81
CA SER A 140 -5.47 -0.85 -4.91
C SER A 140 -6.64 -0.25 -5.67
N GLN A 141 -7.81 -0.88 -5.54
CA GLN A 141 -9.06 -0.54 -6.20
C GLN A 141 -10.14 -0.10 -5.20
N SER A 142 -9.89 -0.25 -3.89
CA SER A 142 -10.84 0.06 -2.83
C SER A 142 -10.14 0.60 -1.58
N ASN A 143 -10.88 1.41 -0.81
CA ASN A 143 -10.48 1.79 0.55
C ASN A 143 -10.40 0.57 1.49
N PHE A 144 -11.05 -0.53 1.11
CA PHE A 144 -11.10 -1.81 1.82
C PHE A 144 -10.33 -2.91 1.08
N GLU A 145 -9.32 -2.56 0.27
CA GLU A 145 -8.53 -3.53 -0.47
C GLU A 145 -7.96 -4.62 0.46
N ARG A 146 -7.86 -5.85 -0.06
CA ARG A 146 -7.41 -7.06 0.66
C ARG A 146 -8.37 -7.57 1.74
N SER A 147 -9.60 -7.07 1.81
CA SER A 147 -10.59 -7.51 2.80
C SER A 147 -11.88 -8.00 2.16
N ASP A 148 -12.70 -8.68 2.95
CA ASP A 148 -14.05 -9.13 2.55
C ASP A 148 -15.05 -7.95 2.41
N TYR A 149 -14.63 -6.71 2.71
CA TYR A 149 -15.44 -5.49 2.55
C TYR A 149 -15.18 -4.75 1.23
N LYS A 150 -14.34 -5.30 0.35
CA LYS A 150 -14.13 -4.75 -0.98
C LYS A 150 -15.38 -4.99 -1.82
N ALA A 151 -15.95 -3.90 -2.34
CA ALA A 151 -17.04 -3.99 -3.30
C ALA A 151 -16.56 -4.62 -4.62
N GLU A 152 -17.29 -5.62 -5.10
CA GLU A 152 -17.02 -6.32 -6.36
C GLU A 152 -18.34 -6.58 -7.11
N GLY A 153 -18.33 -6.44 -8.43
CA GLY A 153 -19.53 -6.68 -9.25
C GLY A 153 -20.69 -5.73 -8.92
N LEU A 154 -21.91 -6.22 -9.11
CA LEU A 154 -23.15 -5.50 -8.79
C LEU A 154 -23.48 -5.64 -7.30
N PRO A 155 -24.10 -4.63 -6.67
CA PRO A 155 -24.60 -4.75 -5.30
C PRO A 155 -25.58 -5.92 -5.18
N SER A 156 -25.42 -6.72 -4.13
CA SER A 156 -26.35 -7.78 -3.72
C SER A 156 -27.73 -7.21 -3.35
N ALA A 157 -28.72 -8.09 -3.21
CA ALA A 157 -30.07 -7.68 -2.80
C ALA A 157 -30.07 -7.03 -1.40
N GLU A 158 -29.23 -7.54 -0.49
CA GLU A 158 -29.05 -7.02 0.86
C GLU A 158 -28.37 -5.64 0.84
N GLU A 159 -27.34 -5.46 0.02
CA GLU A 159 -26.69 -4.15 -0.17
C GLU A 159 -27.64 -3.14 -0.79
N LEU A 160 -28.40 -3.52 -1.82
CA LEU A 160 -29.42 -2.65 -2.42
C LEU A 160 -30.45 -2.21 -1.38
N ALA A 161 -30.92 -3.11 -0.51
CA ALA A 161 -31.87 -2.75 0.53
C ALA A 161 -31.34 -1.64 1.46
N LEU A 162 -30.02 -1.59 1.70
CA LEU A 162 -29.35 -0.53 2.47
C LEU A 162 -29.10 0.74 1.65
N LEU A 163 -28.85 0.62 0.34
CA LEU A 163 -28.53 1.75 -0.54
C LEU A 163 -29.77 2.52 -1.00
N GLU A 164 -30.91 1.84 -1.20
CA GLU A 164 -32.10 2.46 -1.80
C GLU A 164 -32.70 3.65 -1.04
N PRO A 165 -32.71 3.67 0.31
CA PRO A 165 -33.13 4.86 1.05
C PRO A 165 -32.34 6.12 0.68
N PHE A 166 -31.12 5.97 0.14
CA PHE A 166 -30.20 7.06 -0.19
C PHE A 166 -30.02 7.26 -1.71
N ARG A 167 -30.86 6.65 -2.56
CA ARG A 167 -30.67 6.69 -4.03
C ARG A 167 -30.57 8.09 -4.62
N ALA A 168 -31.26 9.08 -4.04
CA ALA A 168 -31.19 10.46 -4.49
C ALA A 168 -29.90 11.19 -4.05
N GLU A 169 -29.22 10.71 -3.01
CA GLU A 169 -28.00 11.31 -2.44
C GLU A 169 -26.72 10.63 -2.94
N LEU A 170 -26.83 9.38 -3.40
CA LEU A 170 -25.71 8.59 -3.88
C LEU A 170 -25.47 8.78 -5.38
N PRO A 171 -24.20 8.72 -5.83
CA PRO A 171 -23.89 8.68 -7.25
C PRO A 171 -24.62 7.52 -7.95
N PRO A 172 -25.18 7.71 -9.16
CA PRO A 172 -25.89 6.64 -9.86
C PRO A 172 -25.06 5.37 -10.07
N GLU A 173 -23.73 5.52 -10.23
CA GLU A 173 -22.79 4.41 -10.36
C GLU A 173 -22.70 3.50 -9.13
N THR A 174 -23.11 3.97 -7.95
CA THR A 174 -23.15 3.14 -6.72
C THR A 174 -24.10 1.94 -6.86
N PHE A 175 -25.07 2.03 -7.77
CA PHE A 175 -26.04 0.96 -8.06
C PHE A 175 -25.63 0.08 -9.26
N GLY A 176 -24.47 0.35 -9.86
CA GLY A 176 -23.92 -0.40 -10.99
C GLY A 176 -22.74 -1.28 -10.56
N GLU A 177 -21.94 -1.73 -11.53
CA GLU A 177 -20.71 -2.46 -11.23
C GLU A 177 -19.76 -1.62 -10.38
N ALA A 178 -19.06 -2.27 -9.44
CA ALA A 178 -18.05 -1.66 -8.60
C ALA A 178 -17.06 -0.82 -9.43
N VAL A 179 -16.90 0.45 -9.04
CA VAL A 179 -16.05 1.39 -9.78
C VAL A 179 -14.59 1.02 -9.60
N MET A 180 -13.96 0.59 -10.69
CA MET A 180 -12.54 0.24 -10.72
C MET A 180 -11.71 1.35 -11.36
N GLN A 181 -10.48 1.53 -10.89
CA GLN A 181 -9.47 2.35 -11.55
C GLN A 181 -9.09 1.71 -12.89
N PRO A 182 -8.97 2.51 -13.97
CA PRO A 182 -8.73 1.98 -15.30
C PRO A 182 -7.31 1.40 -15.43
N VAL A 183 -7.19 0.22 -16.02
CA VAL A 183 -5.90 -0.38 -16.40
C VAL A 183 -5.36 0.37 -17.63
N SER A 184 -4.12 0.86 -17.53
CA SER A 184 -3.44 1.54 -18.64
C SER A 184 -2.70 0.56 -19.56
N ASP A 185 -2.19 1.07 -20.69
CA ASP A 185 -1.31 0.31 -21.60
C ASP A 185 0.12 0.09 -21.08
N GLY A 186 0.48 0.65 -19.91
CA GLY A 186 1.80 0.50 -19.29
C GLY A 186 2.95 1.15 -20.06
N SER A 187 2.66 2.08 -20.97
CA SER A 187 3.68 2.83 -21.74
C SER A 187 4.31 3.98 -20.96
N GLY A 188 3.70 4.40 -19.85
CA GLY A 188 4.00 5.64 -19.13
C GLY A 188 3.33 6.87 -19.75
N HIS A 189 2.65 6.72 -20.90
CA HIS A 189 2.05 7.81 -21.67
C HIS A 189 0.75 7.36 -22.37
N ASP A 190 -0.10 6.60 -21.67
CA ASP A 190 -1.34 6.04 -22.21
C ASP A 190 -2.23 7.15 -22.82
N ARG A 191 -2.27 7.19 -24.16
CA ARG A 191 -3.00 8.23 -24.89
C ARG A 191 -4.50 8.15 -24.69
N LYS A 192 -5.06 6.96 -24.43
CA LYS A 192 -6.50 6.77 -24.22
C LYS A 192 -6.92 7.38 -22.88
N LEU A 193 -6.19 7.08 -21.81
CA LEU A 193 -6.47 7.65 -20.48
C LEU A 193 -6.21 9.16 -20.44
N LEU A 194 -5.13 9.64 -21.05
CA LEU A 194 -4.83 11.08 -21.13
C LEU A 194 -5.86 11.87 -21.95
N ARG A 195 -6.44 11.27 -23.00
CA ARG A 195 -7.58 11.86 -23.74
C ARG A 195 -8.82 11.91 -22.87
N ALA A 196 -9.13 10.86 -22.11
CA ALA A 196 -10.25 10.84 -21.18
C ALA A 196 -10.08 11.91 -20.08
N ALA A 197 -8.87 12.05 -19.52
CA ALA A 197 -8.54 13.11 -18.58
C ALA A 197 -8.76 14.51 -19.18
N SER A 198 -8.28 14.74 -20.40
CA SER A 198 -8.44 16.03 -21.09
C SER A 198 -9.92 16.37 -21.33
N LYS A 199 -10.74 15.38 -21.68
CA LYS A 199 -12.19 15.55 -21.85
C LYS A 199 -12.87 15.96 -20.53
N LEU A 200 -12.58 15.25 -19.44
CA LEU A 200 -13.13 15.55 -18.11
C LEU A 200 -12.73 16.96 -17.64
N LEU A 201 -11.48 17.38 -17.90
CA LEU A 201 -11.01 18.72 -17.59
C LEU A 201 -11.77 19.79 -18.39
N ALA A 202 -11.96 19.58 -19.69
CA ALA A 202 -12.71 20.50 -20.55
C ALA A 202 -14.18 20.64 -20.09
N GLU A 203 -14.83 19.53 -19.75
CA GLU A 203 -16.20 19.52 -19.20
C GLU A 203 -16.31 20.25 -17.85
N ALA A 204 -15.22 20.28 -17.08
CA ALA A 204 -15.10 21.02 -15.83
C ALA A 204 -14.62 22.47 -16.00
N GLY A 205 -14.56 22.99 -17.24
CA GLY A 205 -14.17 24.38 -17.53
C GLY A 205 -12.68 24.65 -17.63
N TRP A 206 -11.84 23.60 -17.60
CA TRP A 206 -10.39 23.72 -17.79
C TRP A 206 -10.02 23.52 -19.25
N LYS A 207 -9.62 24.60 -19.93
CA LYS A 207 -9.30 24.60 -21.36
C LYS A 207 -7.80 24.55 -21.58
N ARG A 208 -7.37 23.85 -22.63
CA ARG A 208 -5.95 23.76 -22.99
C ARG A 208 -5.42 25.12 -23.43
N ALA A 209 -4.31 25.54 -22.83
CA ALA A 209 -3.53 26.71 -23.19
C ALA A 209 -2.05 26.29 -23.25
N GLY A 210 -1.58 25.96 -24.46
CA GLY A 210 -0.25 25.40 -24.69
C GLY A 210 -0.06 24.05 -23.97
N ASN A 211 0.88 24.04 -23.02
CA ASN A 211 1.25 22.85 -22.23
C ASN A 211 0.42 22.68 -20.95
N PHE A 212 -0.47 23.61 -20.64
CA PHE A 212 -1.27 23.60 -19.42
C PHE A 212 -2.76 23.62 -19.74
N VAL A 213 -3.58 23.43 -18.71
CA VAL A 213 -5.00 23.79 -18.75
C VAL A 213 -5.24 25.00 -17.84
N VAL A 214 -6.12 25.89 -18.28
CA VAL A 214 -6.49 27.11 -17.56
C VAL A 214 -8.01 27.19 -17.37
N ASN A 215 -8.44 27.82 -16.29
CA ASN A 215 -9.85 28.14 -16.07
C ASN A 215 -10.25 29.41 -16.85
N GLU A 216 -11.50 29.86 -16.69
CA GLU A 216 -12.02 31.07 -17.35
C GLU A 216 -11.31 32.37 -16.93
N LYS A 217 -10.66 32.38 -15.77
CA LYS A 217 -9.85 33.50 -15.27
C LYS A 217 -8.40 33.47 -15.81
N GLY A 218 -8.05 32.48 -16.61
CA GLY A 218 -6.68 32.27 -17.11
C GLY A 218 -5.73 31.64 -16.08
N GLU A 219 -6.22 31.18 -14.94
CA GLU A 219 -5.41 30.55 -13.90
C GLU A 219 -5.12 29.10 -14.27
N ARG A 220 -3.88 28.64 -14.07
CA ARG A 220 -3.45 27.26 -14.40
C ARG A 220 -3.95 26.27 -13.35
N LEU A 221 -4.35 25.07 -13.79
CA LEU A 221 -4.56 23.96 -12.87
C LEU A 221 -3.19 23.49 -12.34
N ARG A 222 -2.90 23.78 -11.07
CA ARG A 222 -1.68 23.35 -10.39
C ARG A 222 -2.00 22.26 -9.36
N VAL A 223 -1.26 21.16 -9.46
CA VAL A 223 -1.19 20.12 -8.42
C VAL A 223 0.19 20.21 -7.78
N GLU A 224 0.22 20.30 -6.46
CA GLU A 224 1.44 20.20 -5.66
C GLU A 224 1.34 18.91 -4.85
N MET A 225 2.34 18.05 -5.01
CA MET A 225 2.42 16.78 -4.29
C MET A 225 3.42 16.95 -3.16
N LEU A 226 2.94 16.87 -1.92
CA LEU A 226 3.81 16.79 -0.76
C LEU A 226 4.26 15.33 -0.62
N ALA A 227 5.57 15.13 -0.60
CA ALA A 227 6.19 13.85 -0.32
C ALA A 227 7.05 13.99 0.93
N GLU A 228 7.00 12.98 1.80
CA GLU A 228 7.98 12.79 2.85
C GLU A 228 9.19 12.10 2.20
N ASP A 229 10.35 12.73 2.30
CA ASP A 229 11.61 12.17 1.82
C ASP A 229 12.39 11.73 3.06
N ASP A 230 12.54 10.41 3.21
CA ASP A 230 13.50 9.82 4.14
C ASP A 230 14.88 10.02 3.50
N GLY A 231 15.46 11.22 3.65
CA GLY A 231 16.71 11.63 3.01
C GLY A 231 17.86 10.62 3.07
#